data_AF-A0A967Z078-F1
#
_entry.id   AF-A0A967Z078-F1
#
_cell.length_a   1.000
_cell.length_b   1.000
_cell.length_c   1.000
_cell.angle_alpha   90.00
_cell.angle_beta   90.00
_cell.angle_gamma   90.00
#
_symmetry.space_group_name_H-M   'P 1'
#
loop_
_entity.id
_entity.type
_entity.pdbx_description
1 polymer ?
#
loop_
_entity_poly.entity_id
_entity_poly.type
_entity_poly.pdbx_seq_one_letter_code
_entity_poly.pdbx_strand_id
1 'polypeptide(L)'
;MKHLWTRMAATPSEVYAALDTSWRLTAEELNEVLEQMTHRGFLARQKVSPSNEFSLFGIAQIEMSSKNRKNKVYVYWPVVQKNKLVTYLDAQRYLAYSSARKHASNGVSNDYYTFFEEKLMRLLE
;
A
#
# COMPACT_ATOMS: atom_id res chain seq x y z
N MET A 1 -3.27 7.70 1.76
CA MET A 1 -2.70 6.56 2.55
C MET A 1 -3.13 6.55 4.01
N LYS A 2 -3.15 7.69 4.72
CA LYS A 2 -3.66 7.80 6.10
C LYS A 2 -4.99 7.09 6.32
N HIS A 3 -5.96 7.32 5.43
CA HIS A 3 -7.29 6.73 5.50
C HIS A 3 -7.33 5.20 5.61
N LEU A 4 -6.38 4.49 5.04
CA LEU A 4 -6.32 3.02 5.07
C LEU A 4 -5.86 2.49 6.44
N TRP A 5 -5.08 3.29 7.19
CA TRP A 5 -4.67 2.96 8.56
C TRP A 5 -5.57 3.55 9.65
N THR A 6 -6.47 4.46 9.29
CA THR A 6 -7.49 5.01 10.21
C THR A 6 -8.81 4.27 10.10
N ARG A 7 -9.20 3.83 8.89
CA ARG A 7 -10.39 3.00 8.67
C ARG A 7 -9.98 1.53 8.69
N MET A 8 -10.71 0.71 9.44
CA MET A 8 -10.41 -0.73 9.53
C MET A 8 -10.54 -1.46 8.20
N ALA A 9 -11.23 -0.90 7.20
CA ALA A 9 -11.42 -1.47 5.88
C ALA A 9 -11.81 -0.39 4.85
N ALA A 10 -11.33 -0.48 3.61
CA ALA A 10 -11.71 0.43 2.51
C ALA A 10 -11.52 -0.21 1.11
N THR A 11 -12.37 0.17 0.16
CA THR A 11 -12.25 -0.14 -1.27
C THR A 11 -11.30 0.83 -1.99
N PRO A 12 -10.75 0.49 -3.18
CA PRO A 12 -9.88 1.39 -3.92
C PRO A 12 -10.50 2.75 -4.24
N SER A 13 -11.79 2.80 -4.57
CA SER A 13 -12.50 4.06 -4.84
C SER A 13 -12.60 4.94 -3.59
N GLU A 14 -12.86 4.36 -2.42
CA GLU A 14 -12.85 5.09 -1.15
C GLU A 14 -11.46 5.57 -0.77
N VAL A 15 -10.43 4.76 -1.01
CA VAL A 15 -9.04 5.16 -0.79
C VAL A 15 -8.67 6.30 -1.73
N TYR A 16 -9.03 6.20 -3.01
CA TYR A 16 -8.76 7.20 -4.04
C TYR A 16 -9.44 8.53 -3.76
N ALA A 17 -10.73 8.50 -3.39
CA ALA A 17 -11.50 9.69 -3.04
C ALA A 17 -10.96 10.42 -1.81
N ALA A 18 -10.19 9.71 -0.97
CA ALA A 18 -9.59 10.23 0.24
C ALA A 18 -8.08 10.50 0.11
N LEU A 19 -7.51 10.40 -1.10
CA LEU A 19 -6.16 10.86 -1.38
C LEU A 19 -6.14 12.38 -1.49
N ASP A 20 -5.05 12.98 -1.03
CA ASP A 20 -4.77 14.38 -1.28
C ASP A 20 -4.62 14.60 -2.80
N THR A 21 -5.27 15.63 -3.32
CA THR A 21 -5.26 15.99 -4.75
C THR A 21 -3.88 16.46 -5.23
N SER A 22 -2.95 16.74 -4.31
CA SER A 22 -1.54 16.96 -4.64
C SER A 22 -0.86 15.72 -5.23
N TRP A 23 -1.41 14.52 -4.99
CA TRP A 23 -0.93 13.28 -5.59
C TRP A 23 -1.50 13.13 -7.00
N ARG A 24 -0.62 13.26 -7.99
CA ARG A 24 -0.91 12.91 -9.39
C ARG A 24 -0.83 11.40 -9.58
N LEU A 25 -1.78 10.69 -8.98
CA LEU A 25 -1.91 9.24 -9.09
C LEU A 25 -3.23 8.94 -9.78
N THR A 26 -3.21 8.11 -10.81
CA THR A 26 -4.41 7.59 -11.45
C THR A 26 -5.04 6.47 -10.61
N ALA A 27 -6.30 6.13 -10.89
CA ALA A 27 -6.98 5.03 -10.21
C ALA A 27 -6.31 3.67 -10.49
N GLU A 28 -5.73 3.49 -11.68
CA GLU A 28 -5.00 2.27 -12.07
C GLU A 28 -3.70 2.13 -11.26
N GLU A 29 -2.90 3.19 -11.20
CA GLU A 29 -1.68 3.22 -10.39
C GLU A 29 -1.97 2.98 -8.90
N LEU A 30 -3.09 3.50 -8.38
CA LEU A 30 -3.50 3.18 -7.00
C LEU A 30 -3.75 1.68 -6.82
N ASN A 31 -4.48 1.06 -7.75
CA ASN A 31 -4.77 -0.36 -7.67
C ASN A 31 -3.48 -1.20 -7.68
N GLU A 32 -2.52 -0.84 -8.52
CA GLU A 32 -1.21 -1.50 -8.55
C GLU A 32 -0.47 -1.33 -7.21
N VAL A 33 -0.49 -0.14 -6.62
CA VAL A 33 0.13 0.10 -5.31
C VAL A 33 -0.53 -0.76 -4.22
N LEU A 34 -1.87 -0.80 -4.17
CA LEU A 34 -2.61 -1.61 -3.20
C LEU A 34 -2.34 -3.11 -3.37
N GLU A 35 -2.22 -3.57 -4.61
CA GLU A 35 -1.86 -4.95 -4.92
C GLU A 35 -0.44 -5.27 -4.46
N GLN A 36 0.54 -4.43 -4.79
CA GLN A 36 1.93 -4.61 -4.34
C GLN A 36 2.04 -4.60 -2.81
N MET A 37 1.30 -3.73 -2.12
CA MET A 37 1.27 -3.70 -0.67
C MET A 37 0.64 -4.97 -0.07
N THR A 38 -0.35 -5.54 -0.74
CA THR A 38 -0.95 -6.82 -0.35
C THR A 38 0.07 -7.95 -0.52
N HIS A 39 0.76 -8.02 -1.67
CA HIS A 39 1.80 -9.01 -1.92
C HIS A 39 2.97 -8.95 -0.94
N ARG A 40 3.32 -7.74 -0.48
CA ARG A 40 4.37 -7.52 0.52
C ARG A 40 3.90 -7.75 1.97
N GLY A 41 2.63 -8.10 2.16
CA GLY A 41 2.07 -8.40 3.49
C GLY A 41 1.73 -7.18 4.35
N PHE A 42 1.70 -5.97 3.77
CA PHE A 42 1.27 -4.78 4.51
C PHE A 42 -0.26 -4.71 4.63
N LEU A 43 -0.96 -5.18 3.61
CA LEU A 43 -2.41 -5.22 3.53
C LEU A 43 -2.91 -6.65 3.34
N ALA A 44 -4.12 -6.90 3.82
CA ALA A 44 -4.94 -8.02 3.41
C ALA A 44 -6.10 -7.49 2.56
N ARG A 45 -6.64 -8.36 1.71
CA ARG A 45 -7.77 -8.02 0.82
C ARG A 45 -8.79 -9.13 0.75
N GLN A 46 -10.06 -8.78 0.54
CA GLN A 46 -11.15 -9.71 0.25
C GLN A 46 -12.00 -9.20 -0.91
N LYS A 47 -12.36 -10.09 -1.84
CA LYS A 47 -13.27 -9.78 -2.96
C LYS A 47 -14.67 -9.50 -2.41
N VAL A 48 -15.25 -8.37 -2.80
CA VAL A 48 -16.62 -7.96 -2.44
C VAL A 48 -17.52 -7.78 -3.66
N SER A 49 -16.95 -7.73 -4.87
CA SER A 49 -17.75 -7.74 -6.10
C SER A 49 -18.53 -9.05 -6.25
N PRO A 50 -19.74 -9.01 -6.83
CA PRO A 50 -20.51 -10.21 -7.17
C PRO A 50 -19.67 -11.24 -7.94
N SER A 51 -19.95 -12.51 -7.67
CA SER A 51 -19.29 -13.64 -8.32
C SER A 51 -20.33 -14.55 -8.94
N ASN A 52 -20.10 -14.97 -10.18
CA ASN A 52 -20.91 -15.98 -10.86
C ASN A 52 -20.00 -17.17 -11.15
N GLU A 53 -19.84 -18.02 -10.15
CA GLU A 53 -18.84 -19.08 -10.16
C GLU A 53 -19.47 -20.43 -10.44
N PHE A 54 -18.87 -21.16 -11.37
CA PHE A 54 -19.14 -22.57 -11.58
C PHE A 54 -18.08 -23.39 -10.86
N SER A 55 -18.50 -24.41 -10.11
CA SER A 55 -17.58 -25.31 -9.42
C SER A 55 -17.26 -26.53 -10.26
N LEU A 56 -15.98 -26.74 -10.57
CA LEU A 56 -15.47 -27.98 -11.13
C LEU A 56 -15.09 -28.91 -9.98
N PHE A 57 -15.86 -29.99 -9.84
CA PHE A 57 -15.62 -31.08 -8.88
C PHE A 57 -15.51 -30.66 -7.41
N GLY A 58 -15.99 -29.46 -7.04
CA GLY A 58 -15.85 -28.92 -5.68
C GLY A 58 -14.45 -28.40 -5.32
N ILE A 59 -13.48 -28.51 -6.24
CA ILE A 59 -12.06 -28.20 -5.98
C ILE A 59 -11.65 -26.87 -6.64
N ALA A 60 -12.28 -26.53 -7.77
CA ALA A 60 -11.99 -25.30 -8.51
C ALA A 60 -13.27 -24.48 -8.71
N GLN A 61 -13.18 -23.17 -8.50
CA GLN A 61 -14.23 -22.21 -8.81
C GLN A 61 -13.80 -21.38 -10.03
N ILE A 62 -14.61 -21.39 -11.08
CA ILE A 62 -14.37 -20.63 -12.31
C ILE A 62 -15.44 -19.54 -12.45
N GLU A 63 -15.00 -18.29 -12.48
CA GLU A 63 -15.87 -17.14 -12.75
C GLU A 63 -16.35 -17.15 -14.21
N MET A 64 -17.64 -17.38 -14.40
CA MET A 64 -18.30 -17.48 -15.70
C MET A 64 -18.58 -16.11 -16.33
N SER A 65 -18.75 -15.05 -15.50
CA SER A 65 -19.03 -13.71 -16.02
C SER A 65 -17.75 -12.98 -16.41
N SER A 66 -17.60 -12.67 -17.71
CA SER A 66 -16.51 -11.83 -18.22
C SER A 66 -16.49 -10.45 -17.56
N LYS A 67 -17.66 -9.87 -17.27
CA LYS A 67 -17.78 -8.58 -16.59
C LYS A 67 -17.25 -8.64 -15.16
N ASN A 68 -17.56 -9.70 -14.41
CA ASN A 68 -17.08 -9.87 -13.04
C ASN A 68 -15.57 -10.18 -13.03
N ARG A 69 -15.08 -10.94 -14.00
CA ARG A 69 -13.65 -11.24 -14.14
C ARG A 69 -12.82 -9.98 -14.36
N LYS A 70 -13.34 -9.00 -15.11
CA LYS A 70 -12.67 -7.73 -15.41
C LYS A 70 -12.86 -6.68 -14.31
N ASN A 71 -14.02 -6.65 -13.65
CA ASN A 71 -14.38 -5.62 -12.66
C ASN A 71 -14.40 -6.20 -11.24
N LYS A 72 -13.29 -6.81 -10.82
CA LYS A 72 -13.16 -7.32 -9.46
C LYS A 72 -12.99 -6.17 -8.49
N VAL A 73 -13.82 -6.13 -7.44
CA VAL A 73 -13.72 -5.13 -6.38
C VAL A 73 -13.29 -5.82 -5.10
N TYR A 74 -12.30 -5.25 -4.45
CA TYR A 74 -11.74 -5.74 -3.20
C TYR A 74 -11.89 -4.68 -2.11
N VAL A 75 -12.07 -5.15 -0.87
CA VAL A 75 -11.88 -4.34 0.34
C VAL A 75 -10.51 -4.68 0.90
N TYR A 76 -9.76 -3.66 1.31
CA TYR A 76 -8.41 -3.74 1.85
C TYR A 76 -8.38 -3.29 3.31
N TRP A 77 -7.52 -3.91 4.12
CA TRP A 77 -7.26 -3.49 5.49
C TRP A 77 -5.80 -3.71 5.89
N PRO A 78 -5.28 -2.91 6.82
CA PRO A 78 -3.90 -3.02 7.27
C PRO A 78 -3.71 -4.27 8.15
N VAL A 79 -2.67 -5.04 7.85
CA VAL A 79 -2.21 -6.16 8.70
C VAL A 79 -1.14 -5.68 9.68
N VAL A 80 -0.44 -4.61 9.33
CA VAL A 80 0.61 -4.00 10.14
C VAL A 80 0.08 -2.75 10.84
N GLN A 81 0.32 -2.67 12.15
CA GLN A 81 -0.06 -1.49 12.95
C GLN A 81 0.75 -0.25 12.51
N LYS A 82 0.08 0.91 12.50
CA LYS A 82 0.68 2.19 12.06
C LYS A 82 1.96 2.52 12.83
N ASN A 83 1.97 2.33 14.15
CA ASN A 83 3.14 2.57 15.00
C ASN A 83 4.36 1.74 14.58
N LYS A 84 4.18 0.46 14.25
CA LYS A 84 5.26 -0.42 13.78
C LYS A 84 5.85 0.04 12.46
N LEU A 85 4.99 0.52 11.55
CA LEU A 85 5.45 1.10 10.28
C LEU A 85 6.27 2.38 10.51
N VAL A 86 5.81 3.26 11.40
CA VAL A 86 6.53 4.48 11.78
C VAL A 86 7.89 4.14 12.40
N THR A 87 7.94 3.23 13.38
CA THR A 87 9.18 2.79 14.01
C THR A 87 10.15 2.18 12.99
N TYR A 88 9.63 1.38 12.05
CA TYR A 88 10.46 0.81 10.98
C TYR A 88 11.08 1.90 10.10
N LEU A 89 10.29 2.87 9.66
CA LEU A 89 10.78 3.96 8.80
C LEU A 89 11.79 4.85 9.52
N ASP A 90 11.58 5.13 10.81
CA ASP A 90 12.53 5.92 11.61
C ASP A 90 13.85 5.18 11.82
N ALA A 91 13.79 3.86 12.07
CA ALA A 91 15.00 3.03 12.11
C ALA A 91 15.75 3.03 10.77
N GLN A 92 15.06 2.92 9.64
CA GLN A 92 15.68 3.01 8.31
C GLN A 92 16.30 4.38 8.06
N ARG A 93 15.63 5.47 8.46
CA ARG A 93 16.16 6.84 8.39
C ARG A 93 17.46 6.96 9.20
N TYR A 94 17.46 6.48 10.44
CA TYR A 94 18.64 6.50 11.31
C TYR A 94 19.81 5.73 10.71
N LEU A 95 19.55 4.52 10.17
CA LEU A 95 20.57 3.71 9.51
C LEU A 95 21.16 4.44 8.29
N ALA A 96 20.32 5.03 7.44
CA ALA A 96 20.75 5.82 6.28
C ALA A 96 21.60 7.05 6.69
N TYR A 97 21.19 7.77 7.75
CA TYR A 97 21.97 8.88 8.29
C TYR A 97 23.34 8.41 8.82
N SER A 98 23.34 7.32 9.59
CA SER A 98 24.56 6.78 10.21
C SER A 98 25.57 6.27 9.17
N SER A 99 25.10 5.66 8.08
CA SER A 99 25.94 5.20 6.98
C SER A 99 26.46 6.37 6.14
N ALA A 100 25.61 7.35 5.81
CA ALA A 100 26.03 8.57 5.11
C ALA A 100 27.11 9.33 5.90
N ARG A 101 26.96 9.47 7.22
CA ARG A 101 27.98 10.10 8.08
C ARG A 101 29.30 9.35 8.09
N LYS A 102 29.28 8.01 8.03
CA LYS A 102 30.49 7.16 7.95
C LYS A 102 31.18 7.25 6.59
N HIS A 103 30.43 7.51 5.52
CA HIS A 103 30.94 7.63 4.13
C HIS A 103 31.11 9.08 3.64
N ALA A 104 30.88 10.08 4.50
CA ALA A 104 30.97 11.50 4.20
C ALA A 104 32.39 11.97 3.76
N SER A 105 33.42 11.13 3.86
CA SER A 105 34.71 11.39 3.23
C SER A 105 34.68 11.30 1.70
N ASN A 106 33.63 10.70 1.11
CA ASN A 106 33.59 10.32 -0.32
C ASN A 106 32.41 10.95 -1.13
N GLY A 107 31.68 11.92 -0.58
CA GLY A 107 30.81 12.80 -1.38
C GLY A 107 29.48 12.25 -1.92
N VAL A 108 28.89 11.20 -1.34
CA VAL A 108 27.56 10.63 -1.73
C VAL A 108 26.82 10.16 -0.46
N SER A 109 25.52 10.31 -0.23
CA SER A 109 24.39 11.05 -0.84
C SER A 109 23.40 11.36 0.32
N ASN A 110 22.92 12.60 0.37
CA ASN A 110 21.96 13.09 1.37
C ASN A 110 20.50 12.71 1.04
N ASP A 111 20.27 12.08 -0.12
CA ASP A 111 18.94 11.96 -0.73
C ASP A 111 18.05 10.94 -0.01
N TYR A 112 18.66 9.84 0.49
CA TYR A 112 17.91 8.80 1.21
C TYR A 112 17.40 9.27 2.58
N TYR A 113 18.18 10.10 3.28
CA TYR A 113 17.76 10.67 4.56
C TYR A 113 16.51 11.55 4.36
N THR A 114 16.58 12.51 3.43
CA THR A 114 15.48 13.40 3.08
C THR A 114 14.25 12.61 2.62
N PHE A 115 14.44 11.57 1.80
CA PHE A 115 13.35 10.71 1.33
C PHE A 115 12.60 10.00 2.46
N PHE A 116 13.31 9.42 3.44
CA PHE A 116 12.66 8.76 4.57
C PHE A 116 12.03 9.76 5.54
N GLU A 117 12.63 10.93 5.72
CA GLU A 117 12.08 12.02 6.52
C GLU A 117 10.75 12.54 5.96
N GLU A 118 10.69 12.84 4.65
CA GLU A 118 9.44 13.24 4.00
C GLU A 118 8.33 12.17 4.14
N LYS A 119 8.69 10.89 4.01
CA LYS A 119 7.75 9.79 4.19
C LYS A 119 7.23 9.65 5.62
N LEU A 120 8.10 9.88 6.61
CA LEU A 120 7.73 9.88 8.03
C LEU A 120 6.76 11.03 8.34
N MET A 121 7.08 12.24 7.90
CA MET A 121 6.24 13.42 8.16
C MET A 121 4.83 13.22 7.62
N ARG A 122 4.69 12.72 6.37
CA ARG A 122 3.39 12.44 5.76
C ARG A 122 2.60 11.31 6.42
N LEU A 123 3.25 10.41 7.15
CA LEU A 123 2.58 9.36 7.91
C LEU A 123 2.12 9.83 9.29
N LEU A 124 2.80 10.83 9.86
CA LEU A 124 2.50 11.40 11.17
C LEU A 124 1.39 12.45 11.11
N GLU A 125 1.31 13.23 10.02
CA GLU A 125 0.24 14.20 9.73
C GLU A 125 -1.16 13.56 9.57
#